data_AF-A0A1E9AQJ8-F1
#
_entry.id   AF-A0A1E9AQJ8-F1
#
_cell.length_a   1.000
_cell.length_b   1.000
_cell.length_c   1.000
_cell.angle_alpha   90.00
_cell.angle_beta   90.00
_cell.angle_gamma   90.00
#
_symmetry.space_group_name_H-M   'P 1'
#
loop_
_entity.id
_entity.type
_entity.pdbx_description
1 polymer ?
#
loop_
_entity_poly.entity_id
_entity_poly.type
_entity_poly.pdbx_seq_one_letter_code
_entity_poly.pdbx_strand_id
1 'polypeptide(L)'
;MLDSILENTHISTLDIMFTHCGGKARMKDVVSALRALNVPVIAIPDFDIIDDKRQLNQLCKSFDIKIEEIETGLNKIYNCINSNNGELRKFIKNNGYSVLKGESYCAYLDIEKIFYKKGLFIVPVGELESFDKSNEKNKKDWVYSILERGNLNEDKKLNSAREFIQKIIDF
;
A
#
# COMPACT_ATOMS: atom_id res chain seq x y z
N MET A 1 -11.11 23.88 -2.13
CA MET A 1 -12.28 23.00 -1.78
C MET A 1 -11.96 22.11 -0.59
N LEU A 2 -10.72 21.61 -0.45
CA LEU A 2 -10.20 21.12 0.84
C LEU A 2 -10.12 22.23 1.91
N ASP A 3 -9.87 23.47 1.49
CA ASP A 3 -9.74 24.64 2.38
C ASP A 3 -11.02 24.94 3.16
N SER A 4 -12.19 24.74 2.55
CA SER A 4 -13.49 25.10 3.13
C SER A 4 -13.95 24.15 4.25
N ILE A 5 -13.35 22.97 4.36
CA ILE A 5 -13.64 22.00 5.41
C ILE A 5 -12.70 22.20 6.61
N LEU A 6 -11.53 22.81 6.39
CA LEU A 6 -10.46 22.93 7.38
C LEU A 6 -10.52 24.24 8.20
N GLU A 7 -11.28 25.25 7.79
CA GLU A 7 -11.35 26.54 8.52
C GLU A 7 -11.94 26.46 9.93
N ASN A 8 -12.64 25.37 10.28
CA ASN A 8 -13.31 25.22 11.59
C ASN A 8 -12.66 24.22 12.55
N THR A 9 -11.51 23.67 12.19
CA THR A 9 -10.71 22.81 13.04
C THR A 9 -9.27 23.26 12.88
N HIS A 10 -8.54 23.50 13.97
CA HIS A 10 -7.11 23.84 13.96
C HIS A 10 -6.20 22.69 13.43
N ILE A 11 -6.63 22.00 12.39
CA ILE A 11 -5.85 21.04 11.61
C ILE A 11 -5.02 21.90 10.65
N SER A 12 -3.72 22.01 10.94
CA SER A 12 -2.74 22.53 9.98
C SER A 12 -3.02 21.90 8.61
N THR A 13 -3.14 22.72 7.56
CA THR A 13 -3.30 22.22 6.19
C THR A 13 -2.24 21.17 5.91
N LEU A 14 -2.67 19.93 5.69
CA LEU A 14 -1.77 18.83 5.40
C LEU A 14 -1.35 18.97 3.94
N ASP A 15 -0.21 19.61 3.71
CA ASP A 15 0.36 19.76 2.37
C ASP A 15 0.97 18.42 1.91
N ILE A 16 0.13 17.57 1.32
CA ILE A 16 0.55 16.29 0.75
C ILE A 16 1.03 16.50 -0.69
N MET A 17 2.29 16.16 -0.96
CA MET A 17 2.83 16.10 -2.32
C MET A 17 2.76 14.67 -2.86
N PHE A 18 2.01 14.47 -3.96
CA PHE A 18 2.00 13.21 -4.70
C PHE A 18 3.09 13.19 -5.78
N THR A 19 4.10 12.33 -5.61
CA THR A 19 5.17 12.16 -6.60
C THR A 19 5.03 10.84 -7.35
N HIS A 20 4.91 10.91 -8.67
CA HIS A 20 5.01 9.71 -9.49
C HIS A 20 6.46 9.20 -9.51
N CYS A 21 6.68 7.96 -9.10
CA CYS A 21 8.02 7.38 -9.01
C CYS A 21 8.50 6.73 -10.32
N GLY A 22 7.64 6.62 -11.34
CA GLY A 22 8.00 5.97 -12.60
C GLY A 22 8.19 4.46 -12.48
N GLY A 23 7.47 3.82 -11.56
CA GLY A 23 7.48 2.37 -11.30
C GLY A 23 8.05 1.99 -9.93
N LYS A 24 7.75 0.75 -9.49
CA LYS A 24 8.11 0.22 -8.17
C LYS A 24 9.63 0.20 -7.91
N ALA A 25 10.42 -0.16 -8.92
CA ALA A 25 11.88 -0.22 -8.81
C ALA A 25 12.55 1.13 -8.43
N ARG A 26 11.91 2.26 -8.78
CA ARG A 26 12.41 3.61 -8.51
C ARG A 26 11.88 4.22 -7.21
N MET A 27 10.89 3.60 -6.56
CA MET A 27 10.35 4.10 -5.29
C MET A 27 11.44 4.25 -4.23
N LYS A 28 12.35 3.27 -4.12
CA LYS A 28 13.48 3.32 -3.18
C LYS A 28 14.35 4.57 -3.36
N ASP A 29 14.52 5.03 -4.60
CA ASP A 29 15.41 6.15 -4.93
C ASP A 29 14.76 7.47 -4.53
N VAL A 30 13.45 7.61 -4.81
CA VAL A 30 12.63 8.76 -4.37
C VAL A 30 12.58 8.84 -2.85
N VAL A 31 12.27 7.71 -2.18
CA VAL A 31 12.24 7.64 -0.71
C VAL A 31 13.59 8.02 -0.12
N SER A 32 14.68 7.45 -0.63
CA SER A 32 16.04 7.74 -0.14
C SER A 32 16.40 9.22 -0.31
N ALA A 33 16.11 9.81 -1.47
CA ALA A 33 16.43 11.21 -1.76
C ALA A 33 15.66 12.17 -0.86
N LEU A 34 14.35 11.97 -0.68
CA LEU A 34 13.51 12.83 0.15
C LEU A 34 13.84 12.67 1.64
N ARG A 35 14.02 11.44 2.12
CA ARG A 35 14.38 11.19 3.52
C ARG A 35 15.77 11.73 3.87
N ALA A 36 16.72 11.75 2.93
CA ALA A 36 18.02 12.39 3.13
C ALA A 36 17.93 13.91 3.37
N LEU A 37 16.81 14.53 2.96
CA LEU A 37 16.50 15.93 3.22
C LEU A 37 15.57 16.12 4.43
N ASN A 38 15.35 15.07 5.24
CA ASN A 38 14.42 15.05 6.37
C ASN A 38 12.95 15.33 5.99
N VAL A 39 12.57 15.07 4.73
CA VAL A 39 11.16 15.15 4.31
C VAL A 39 10.44 13.89 4.80
N PRO A 40 9.27 14.02 5.47
CA PRO A 40 8.40 12.88 5.77
C PRO A 40 7.90 12.24 4.47
N VAL A 41 8.04 10.93 4.34
CA VAL A 41 7.67 10.20 3.12
C VAL A 41 6.80 9.01 3.46
N ILE A 42 5.73 8.87 2.68
CA ILE A 42 4.90 7.67 2.65
C ILE A 42 5.05 7.00 1.29
N ALA A 43 5.24 5.68 1.26
CA ALA A 43 5.22 4.88 0.04
C ALA A 43 4.02 3.93 0.04
N ILE A 44 3.30 3.91 -1.09
CA ILE A 44 2.10 3.07 -1.29
C ILE A 44 2.31 2.13 -2.48
N PRO A 45 3.10 1.05 -2.34
CA PRO A 45 3.26 0.05 -3.40
C PRO A 45 2.08 -0.92 -3.47
N ASP A 46 1.82 -1.46 -4.65
CA ASP A 46 0.91 -2.61 -4.81
C ASP A 46 1.40 -3.81 -3.99
N PHE A 47 0.49 -4.71 -3.64
CA PHE A 47 0.79 -5.88 -2.80
C PHE A 47 1.83 -6.83 -3.39
N ASP A 48 1.96 -6.89 -4.71
CA ASP A 48 2.91 -7.76 -5.41
C ASP A 48 4.38 -7.48 -5.04
N ILE A 49 4.69 -6.31 -4.45
CA ILE A 49 6.02 -5.99 -3.91
C ILE A 49 6.49 -7.04 -2.89
N ILE A 50 5.56 -7.70 -2.18
CA ILE A 50 5.90 -8.68 -1.13
C ILE A 50 6.51 -9.97 -1.69
N ASP A 51 6.25 -10.27 -2.96
CA ASP A 51 6.80 -11.44 -3.65
C ASP A 51 8.15 -11.12 -4.33
N ASP A 52 8.45 -9.84 -4.57
CA ASP A 52 9.77 -9.39 -5.06
C ASP A 52 10.72 -9.07 -3.89
N LYS A 53 11.42 -10.10 -3.41
CA LYS A 53 12.39 -9.97 -2.31
C LYS A 53 13.43 -8.87 -2.56
N ARG A 54 13.88 -8.68 -3.80
CA ARG A 54 14.91 -7.69 -4.11
C ARG A 54 14.36 -6.28 -3.97
N GLN A 55 13.23 -5.98 -4.59
CA GLN A 55 12.62 -4.66 -4.53
C GLN A 55 12.14 -4.33 -3.12
N LEU A 56 11.49 -5.29 -2.43
CA LEU A 56 11.06 -5.10 -1.05
C LEU A 56 12.25 -4.80 -0.13
N ASN A 57 13.33 -5.58 -0.22
CA ASN A 57 14.50 -5.36 0.64
C ASN A 57 15.14 -3.99 0.40
N GLN A 58 15.19 -3.55 -0.86
CA GLN A 58 15.70 -2.22 -1.19
C GLN A 58 14.80 -1.10 -0.65
N LEU A 59 13.48 -1.28 -0.74
CA LEU A 59 12.51 -0.31 -0.21
C LEU A 59 12.55 -0.25 1.32
N CYS A 60 12.57 -1.40 2.00
CA CYS A 60 12.74 -1.49 3.45
C CYS A 60 14.01 -0.78 3.93
N LYS A 61 15.14 -0.97 3.22
CA LYS A 61 16.38 -0.24 3.51
C LYS A 61 16.21 1.27 3.39
N SER A 62 15.50 1.75 2.36
CA SER A 62 15.22 3.19 2.20
C SER A 62 14.33 3.76 3.31
N PHE A 63 13.66 2.92 4.10
CA PHE A 63 12.85 3.28 5.27
C PHE A 63 13.52 2.97 6.62
N ASP A 64 14.80 2.57 6.63
CA ASP A 64 15.52 2.10 7.83
C ASP A 64 14.76 0.97 8.56
N ILE A 65 14.14 0.07 7.80
CA ILE A 65 13.56 -1.18 8.28
C ILE A 65 14.66 -2.24 8.24
N LYS A 66 14.96 -2.84 9.40
CA LYS A 66 15.93 -3.93 9.52
C LYS A 66 15.31 -5.21 9.00
N ILE A 67 15.88 -5.78 7.95
CA ILE A 67 15.35 -6.99 7.31
C ILE A 67 15.41 -8.17 8.27
N GLU A 68 16.42 -8.22 9.12
CA GLU A 68 16.66 -9.28 10.09
C GLU A 68 15.48 -9.41 11.08
N GLU A 69 14.78 -8.32 11.38
CA GLU A 69 13.61 -8.30 12.28
C GLU A 69 12.35 -8.91 11.63
N ILE A 70 12.28 -8.91 10.30
CA ILE A 70 11.08 -9.33 9.54
C ILE A 70 11.31 -10.54 8.64
N GLU A 71 12.57 -10.97 8.45
CA GLU A 71 12.97 -11.99 7.47
C GLU A 71 12.22 -13.31 7.67
N THR A 72 12.10 -13.77 8.92
CA THR A 72 11.35 -15.00 9.24
C THR A 72 9.90 -14.91 8.77
N GLY A 73 9.23 -13.78 9.02
CA GLY A 73 7.85 -13.57 8.59
C GLY A 73 7.73 -13.43 7.08
N LEU A 74 8.64 -12.70 6.42
CA LEU A 74 8.69 -12.58 4.97
C LEU A 74 8.88 -13.94 4.29
N ASN A 75 9.70 -14.81 4.86
CA ASN A 75 9.90 -16.17 4.34
C ASN A 75 8.62 -17.01 4.46
N LYS A 76 7.86 -16.89 5.56
CA LYS A 76 6.55 -17.57 5.68
C LYS A 76 5.57 -17.10 4.61
N ILE A 77 5.51 -15.80 4.35
CA ILE A 77 4.65 -15.21 3.31
C ILE A 77 5.08 -15.68 1.92
N TYR A 78 6.37 -15.57 1.61
CA TYR A 78 6.94 -15.98 0.33
C TYR A 78 6.68 -17.46 0.04
N ASN A 79 6.90 -18.34 1.01
CA ASN A 79 6.66 -19.77 0.86
C ASN A 79 5.16 -20.07 0.66
N CYS A 80 4.26 -19.32 1.30
CA CYS A 80 2.83 -19.45 1.07
C CYS A 80 2.45 -19.06 -0.37
N ILE A 81 2.91 -17.90 -0.84
CA ILE A 81 2.64 -17.40 -2.20
C ILE A 81 3.18 -18.35 -3.27
N ASN A 82 4.36 -18.92 -3.02
CA ASN A 82 5.06 -19.80 -3.95
C ASN A 82 4.74 -21.29 -3.80
N SER A 83 3.90 -21.66 -2.83
CA SER A 83 3.42 -23.03 -2.67
C SER A 83 2.63 -23.49 -3.90
N ASN A 84 2.54 -24.80 -4.12
CA ASN A 84 1.80 -25.39 -5.25
C ASN A 84 2.17 -24.75 -6.60
N ASN A 85 3.47 -24.62 -6.89
CA ASN A 85 4.00 -23.99 -8.11
C ASN A 85 3.55 -22.53 -8.33
N GLY A 86 3.20 -21.81 -7.26
CA GLY A 86 2.79 -20.42 -7.33
C GLY A 86 1.37 -20.20 -7.85
N GLU A 87 0.47 -21.18 -7.75
CA GLU A 87 -0.95 -20.97 -8.08
C GLU A 87 -1.55 -19.78 -7.31
N LEU A 88 -1.15 -19.60 -6.04
CA LEU A 88 -1.64 -18.50 -5.20
C LEU A 88 -1.18 -17.12 -5.70
N ARG A 89 0.01 -17.03 -6.31
CA ARG A 89 0.57 -15.79 -6.87
C ARG A 89 -0.40 -15.11 -7.84
N LYS A 90 -1.17 -15.87 -8.61
CA LYS A 90 -2.13 -15.32 -9.60
C LYS A 90 -3.21 -14.46 -8.93
N PHE A 91 -3.49 -14.69 -7.65
CA PHE A 91 -4.56 -14.03 -6.92
C PHE A 91 -4.10 -12.81 -6.11
N ILE A 92 -2.78 -12.62 -5.91
CA ILE A 92 -2.26 -11.54 -5.05
C ILE A 92 -2.64 -10.15 -5.56
N LYS A 93 -2.65 -9.95 -6.89
CA LYS A 93 -2.98 -8.67 -7.53
C LYS A 93 -4.41 -8.22 -7.27
N ASN A 94 -5.32 -9.18 -7.13
CA ASN A 94 -6.74 -8.88 -7.00
C ASN A 94 -7.24 -9.01 -5.56
N ASN A 95 -6.46 -9.59 -4.65
CA ASN A 95 -6.93 -9.94 -3.30
C ASN A 95 -5.95 -9.53 -2.19
N GLY A 96 -4.74 -9.09 -2.54
CA GLY A 96 -3.71 -8.64 -1.60
C GLY A 96 -3.43 -9.68 -0.52
N TYR A 97 -3.40 -9.27 0.74
CA TYR A 97 -3.06 -10.17 1.85
C TYR A 97 -4.15 -11.21 2.14
N SER A 98 -5.38 -11.05 1.65
CA SER A 98 -6.47 -11.97 1.94
C SER A 98 -6.27 -13.37 1.34
N VAL A 99 -5.31 -13.53 0.43
CA VAL A 99 -4.89 -14.84 -0.09
C VAL A 99 -4.10 -15.65 0.94
N LEU A 100 -3.46 -14.97 1.91
CA LEU A 100 -2.63 -15.60 2.93
C LEU A 100 -3.52 -16.28 3.97
N LYS A 101 -3.01 -17.39 4.54
CA LYS A 101 -3.74 -18.18 5.55
C LYS A 101 -2.82 -18.66 6.67
N GLY A 102 -3.40 -18.91 7.84
CA GLY A 102 -2.69 -19.45 8.99
C GLY A 102 -1.47 -18.61 9.37
N GLU A 103 -0.32 -19.24 9.53
CA GLU A 103 0.91 -18.56 9.95
C GLU A 103 1.38 -17.45 9.02
N SER A 104 1.17 -17.59 7.70
CA SER A 104 1.56 -16.56 6.73
C SER A 104 0.74 -15.28 6.88
N TYR A 105 -0.54 -15.43 7.22
CA TYR A 105 -1.43 -14.30 7.50
C TYR A 105 -1.04 -13.58 8.79
N CYS A 106 -0.79 -14.33 9.87
CA CYS A 106 -0.32 -13.75 11.13
C CYS A 106 1.01 -13.02 10.95
N ALA A 107 1.96 -13.64 10.22
CA ALA A 107 3.25 -13.01 9.91
C ALA A 107 3.09 -11.71 9.12
N TYR A 108 2.17 -11.66 8.15
CA TYR A 108 1.87 -10.43 7.42
C TYR A 108 1.35 -9.33 8.35
N LEU A 109 0.39 -9.62 9.22
CA LEU A 109 -0.16 -8.62 10.14
C LEU A 109 0.89 -8.04 11.10
N ASP A 110 1.87 -8.84 11.52
CA ASP A 110 2.95 -8.34 12.39
C ASP A 110 3.96 -7.49 11.62
N ILE A 111 4.29 -7.87 10.39
CA ILE A 111 5.18 -7.08 9.51
C ILE A 111 4.51 -5.78 9.09
N GLU A 112 3.22 -5.80 8.79
CA GLU A 112 2.45 -4.62 8.38
C GLU A 112 2.50 -3.53 9.45
N LYS A 113 2.42 -3.88 10.74
CA LYS A 113 2.59 -2.92 11.85
C LYS A 113 3.95 -2.24 11.83
N ILE A 114 5.01 -2.97 11.46
CA ILE A 114 6.38 -2.41 11.36
C ILE A 114 6.45 -1.47 10.16
N PHE A 115 5.87 -1.87 9.02
CA PHE A 115 5.82 -1.06 7.81
C PHE A 115 5.07 0.26 8.02
N TYR A 116 3.90 0.21 8.64
CA TYR A 116 3.10 1.41 8.93
C TYR A 116 3.85 2.40 9.81
N LYS A 117 4.51 1.94 10.87
CA LYS A 117 5.33 2.79 11.76
C LYS A 117 6.49 3.50 11.05
N LYS A 118 6.83 3.08 9.82
CA LYS A 118 7.97 3.59 9.06
C LYS A 118 7.55 4.38 7.82
N GLY A 119 6.26 4.47 7.51
CA GLY A 119 5.76 5.16 6.32
C GLY A 119 5.60 4.25 5.10
N LEU A 120 5.65 2.93 5.27
CA LEU A 120 5.43 1.97 4.18
C LEU A 120 4.02 1.37 4.28
N PHE A 121 3.15 1.72 3.34
CA PHE A 121 1.74 1.32 3.33
C PHE A 121 1.43 0.48 2.09
N ILE A 122 1.62 -0.84 2.19
CA ILE A 122 1.32 -1.75 1.08
C ILE A 122 -0.20 -1.79 0.85
N VAL A 123 -0.64 -1.71 -0.42
CA VAL A 123 -2.06 -1.77 -0.77
C VAL A 123 -2.66 -3.12 -0.31
N PRO A 124 -3.65 -3.12 0.60
CA PRO A 124 -4.09 -4.35 1.27
C PRO A 124 -4.87 -5.31 0.37
N VAL A 125 -5.45 -4.77 -0.71
CA VAL A 125 -6.35 -5.49 -1.63
C VAL A 125 -5.65 -5.96 -2.90
N GLY A 126 -4.33 -5.78 -3.02
CA GLY A 126 -3.57 -6.10 -4.22
C GLY A 126 -3.17 -4.84 -4.95
N GLU A 127 -3.96 -4.44 -5.93
CA GLU A 127 -3.84 -3.16 -6.65
C GLU A 127 -5.00 -2.23 -6.25
N LEU A 128 -4.85 -0.92 -6.44
CA LEU A 128 -5.87 0.07 -6.03
C LEU A 128 -7.26 -0.21 -6.64
N GLU A 129 -7.27 -0.75 -7.85
CA GLU A 129 -8.46 -1.14 -8.60
C GLU A 129 -9.29 -2.20 -7.84
N SER A 130 -8.65 -2.98 -6.96
CA SER A 130 -9.31 -4.02 -6.17
C SER A 130 -10.09 -3.48 -4.97
N PHE A 131 -10.01 -2.18 -4.66
CA PHE A 131 -10.92 -1.55 -3.71
C PHE A 131 -12.36 -1.49 -4.25
N ASP A 132 -12.54 -1.49 -5.57
CA ASP A 132 -13.85 -1.67 -6.20
C ASP A 132 -13.76 -2.50 -7.48
N LYS A 133 -14.16 -3.76 -7.37
CA LYS A 133 -14.19 -4.73 -8.48
C LYS A 133 -15.46 -4.69 -9.32
N SER A 134 -16.39 -3.75 -9.06
CA SER A 134 -17.68 -3.76 -9.77
C SER A 134 -17.59 -3.37 -11.25
N ASN A 135 -16.47 -2.79 -11.67
CA ASN A 135 -16.16 -2.51 -13.06
C ASN A 135 -14.82 -3.15 -13.39
N GLU A 136 -14.80 -4.39 -13.88
CA GLU A 136 -13.59 -5.01 -14.47
C GLU A 136 -13.23 -4.26 -15.76
N LYS A 137 -12.50 -3.16 -15.58
CA LYS A 137 -12.03 -2.24 -16.60
C LYS A 137 -10.50 -2.20 -16.53
N ASN A 138 -9.86 -1.77 -17.62
CA ASN A 138 -8.43 -1.46 -17.54
C ASN A 138 -8.19 -0.28 -16.55
N LYS A 139 -6.95 -0.11 -16.09
CA LYS A 139 -6.57 0.89 -15.09
C LYS A 139 -7.11 2.30 -15.36
N LYS A 140 -7.00 2.78 -16.61
CA LYS A 140 -7.46 4.13 -16.96
C LYS A 140 -8.97 4.24 -16.83
N ASP A 141 -9.68 3.29 -17.40
CA ASP A 141 -11.14 3.28 -17.42
C ASP A 141 -11.73 3.03 -16.03
N TRP A 142 -11.03 2.29 -15.16
CA TRP A 142 -11.39 2.17 -13.75
C TRP A 142 -11.33 3.53 -13.05
N VAL A 143 -10.21 4.26 -13.20
CA VAL A 143 -10.04 5.60 -12.61
C VAL A 143 -11.14 6.55 -13.08
N TYR A 144 -11.40 6.63 -14.39
CA TYR A 144 -12.49 7.46 -14.92
C TYR A 144 -13.84 7.08 -14.33
N SER A 145 -14.13 5.78 -14.23
CA SER A 145 -15.40 5.32 -13.66
C SER A 145 -15.59 5.68 -12.19
N ILE A 146 -14.52 5.74 -11.41
CA ILE A 146 -14.57 6.19 -10.01
C ILE A 146 -14.77 7.70 -9.96
N LEU A 147 -14.02 8.48 -10.76
CA LEU A 147 -14.14 9.95 -10.76
C LEU A 147 -15.53 10.43 -11.21
N GLU A 148 -16.18 9.71 -12.12
CA GLU A 148 -17.51 10.04 -12.64
C GLU A 148 -18.66 9.55 -11.73
N ARG A 149 -18.36 8.78 -10.68
CA ARG A 149 -19.38 8.08 -9.87
C ARG A 149 -20.23 8.99 -8.99
N GLY A 150 -19.81 10.24 -8.77
CA GLY A 150 -20.49 11.19 -7.89
C GLY A 150 -19.97 11.11 -6.44
N ASN A 151 -20.86 10.88 -5.46
CA ASN A 151 -20.51 10.95 -4.03
C ASN A 151 -19.70 9.72 -3.56
N LEU A 152 -18.38 9.85 -3.57
CA LEU A 152 -17.45 8.81 -3.11
C LEU A 152 -17.42 8.64 -1.59
N ASN A 153 -17.86 9.63 -0.81
CA ASN A 153 -17.78 9.57 0.66
C ASN A 153 -18.77 8.56 1.25
N GLU A 154 -19.95 8.43 0.65
CA GLU A 154 -21.01 7.54 1.13
C GLU A 154 -21.02 6.17 0.44
N ASP A 155 -20.19 5.98 -0.59
CA ASP A 155 -20.13 4.72 -1.32
C ASP A 155 -19.56 3.61 -0.43
N LYS A 156 -20.42 2.69 0.00
CA LYS A 156 -20.07 1.55 0.86
C LYS A 156 -18.99 0.64 0.26
N LYS A 157 -18.86 0.57 -1.07
CA LYS A 157 -17.81 -0.23 -1.72
C LYS A 157 -16.41 0.30 -1.40
N LEU A 158 -16.30 1.61 -1.18
CA LEU A 158 -15.04 2.29 -0.89
C LEU A 158 -14.74 2.40 0.61
N ASN A 159 -15.50 1.73 1.49
CA ASN A 159 -15.24 1.73 2.93
C ASN A 159 -13.81 1.29 3.25
N SER A 160 -13.35 0.16 2.69
CA SER A 160 -11.99 -0.34 2.92
C SER A 160 -10.91 0.60 2.38
N ALA A 161 -11.20 1.32 1.29
CA ALA A 161 -10.31 2.36 0.77
C ALA A 161 -10.21 3.54 1.74
N ARG A 162 -11.35 4.01 2.29
CA ARG A 162 -11.38 5.09 3.30
C ARG A 162 -10.65 4.68 4.58
N GLU A 163 -10.87 3.47 5.08
CA GLU A 163 -10.13 2.93 6.23
C GLU A 163 -8.63 2.87 5.98
N PHE A 164 -8.21 2.48 4.77
CA PHE A 164 -6.80 2.46 4.39
C PHE A 164 -6.19 3.87 4.34
N ILE A 165 -6.89 4.83 3.74
CA ILE A 165 -6.45 6.23 3.71
C ILE A 165 -6.42 6.84 5.12
N GLN A 166 -7.36 6.49 6.00
CA GLN A 166 -7.35 6.99 7.37
C GLN A 166 -6.06 6.58 8.10
N LYS A 167 -5.60 5.34 7.92
CA LYS A 167 -4.31 4.88 8.49
C LYS A 167 -3.11 5.69 7.98
N ILE A 168 -3.18 6.22 6.76
CA ILE A 168 -2.14 7.06 6.15
C ILE A 168 -2.20 8.49 6.71
N ILE A 169 -3.40 9.01 6.95
CA ILE A 169 -3.60 10.32 7.58
C ILE A 169 -3.14 10.31 9.04
N ASP A 170 -3.33 9.18 9.73
CA ASP A 170 -2.95 9.00 11.14
C ASP A 170 -1.45 8.68 11.35
N PHE A 171 -0.66 8.56 10.28
CA PHE A 171 0.79 8.32 10.32
C PHE A 171 1.57 9.54 10.80
#